data_AF-A0A3S5DNZ5-F1
#
_entry.id   AF-A0A3S5DNZ5-F1
#
_cell.length_a   1.000
_cell.length_b   1.000
_cell.length_c   1.000
_cell.angle_alpha   90.00
_cell.angle_beta   90.00
_cell.angle_gamma   90.00
#
_symmetry.space_group_name_H-M   'P 1'
#
loop_
_entity.id
_entity.type
_entity.pdbx_description
1 polymer ?
#
loop_
_entity_poly.entity_id
_entity_poly.type
_entity_poly.pdbx_seq_one_letter_code
_entity_poly.pdbx_strand_id
1 'polypeptide(L)' 'METAALMVVGALRGLRTASLLNVVVAHNGCLDSSINDYVQQETLCLRGEERQISLALQAIYFDSQQGEQ' A
#
# COMPACT_ATOMS: atom_id res chain seq x y z
N MET A 1 10.40 -1.20 -0.32
CA MET A 1 11.57 -0.30 -0.47
C MET A 1 11.65 0.35 -1.86
N GLU A 2 10.56 0.35 -2.65
CA GLU A 2 10.58 0.66 -4.09
C GLU A 2 9.96 2.02 -4.41
N THR A 3 9.16 2.58 -3.49
CA THR A 3 8.36 3.80 -3.71
C THR A 3 9.19 4.97 -4.22
N ALA A 4 10.35 5.24 -3.61
CA ALA A 4 11.21 6.35 -4.04
C ALA A 4 11.69 6.17 -5.49
N ALA A 5 12.16 4.98 -5.84
CA ALA A 5 12.61 4.67 -7.20
C ALA A 5 11.45 4.77 -8.21
N LEU A 6 10.27 4.24 -7.87
CA LEU A 6 9.07 4.32 -8.71
C LEU A 6 8.67 5.77 -8.98
N MET A 7 8.62 6.62 -7.96
CA MET A 7 8.21 8.01 -8.09
C MET A 7 9.22 8.83 -8.91
N VAL A 8 10.52 8.64 -8.68
CA VAL A 8 11.57 9.35 -9.42
C VAL A 8 11.56 8.94 -10.89
N VAL A 9 11.57 7.64 -11.19
CA VAL A 9 11.57 7.16 -12.58
C VAL A 9 10.26 7.52 -13.29
N GLY A 10 9.13 7.42 -12.59
CA GLY A 10 7.81 7.83 -13.11
C GLY A 10 7.79 9.30 -13.54
N ALA A 11 8.25 10.19 -12.66
CA ALA A 11 8.34 11.62 -12.96
C ALA A 11 9.27 11.91 -14.15
N LEU A 12 10.44 11.26 -14.21
CA LEU A 12 11.37 11.40 -15.34
C LEU A 12 10.79 10.92 -16.67
N ARG A 13 9.79 10.02 -16.64
CA ARG A 13 9.09 9.50 -17.83
C ARG A 13 7.76 10.20 -18.11
N GLY A 14 7.41 11.23 -17.35
CA GLY A 14 6.14 11.95 -17.51
C GLY A 14 4.91 11.12 -17.11
N LEU A 15 5.08 10.12 -16.25
CA LEU A 15 4.00 9.27 -15.76
C LEU A 15 3.45 9.79 -14.43
N ARG A 16 2.12 9.74 -14.27
CA ARG A 16 1.47 9.90 -12.97
C ARG A 16 1.70 8.61 -12.17
N THR A 17 2.38 8.72 -11.03
CA THR A 17 2.70 7.56 -10.19
C THR A 17 2.21 7.77 -8.77
N ALA A 18 1.80 6.68 -8.13
CA ALA A 18 1.37 6.65 -6.74
C ALA A 18 1.82 5.32 -6.11
N SER A 19 1.91 5.30 -4.78
CA SER A 19 2.24 4.09 -4.01
C SER A 19 1.36 4.05 -2.77
N LEU A 20 0.58 2.98 -2.65
CA LEU A 20 -0.16 2.64 -1.44
C LEU A 20 0.67 1.58 -0.71
N LEU A 21 0.78 1.65 0.62
CA LEU A 21 1.57 0.72 1.42
C LEU A 21 0.73 0.16 2.57
N ASN A 22 0.65 -1.17 2.67
CA ASN A 22 0.08 -1.84 3.83
C ASN A 22 1.08 -1.85 4.99
N VAL A 23 0.61 -1.51 6.19
CA VAL A 23 1.45 -1.50 7.39
C VAL A 23 1.50 -2.90 7.97
N VAL A 24 2.62 -3.60 7.77
CA VAL A 24 2.81 -4.99 8.22
C VAL A 24 3.64 -5.13 9.49
N VAL A 25 4.32 -4.05 9.92
CA VAL A 25 5.10 -4.00 11.17
C VAL A 25 4.90 -2.64 11.82
N ALA A 26 4.55 -2.62 13.11
CA ALA A 26 4.45 -1.39 13.89
C ALA A 26 5.84 -0.90 14.30
N HIS A 27 6.02 0.43 14.36
CA HIS A 27 7.31 1.07 14.64
C HIS A 27 7.97 0.63 15.97
N ASN A 28 7.18 0.27 16.99
CA ASN A 28 7.63 -0.02 18.36
C ASN A 28 7.33 -1.47 18.82
N GLY A 29 7.33 -2.46 17.93
CA GLY A 29 7.01 -3.84 18.30
C GLY A 29 8.02 -4.43 19.30
N CYS A 30 7.64 -4.54 20.57
CA CYS A 30 8.36 -5.36 21.54
C CYS A 30 8.26 -6.83 21.09
N LEU A 31 9.39 -7.50 20.97
CA LEU A 31 9.53 -8.86 20.42
C LEU A 31 9.01 -9.98 21.36
N ASP A 32 8.19 -9.64 22.36
CA ASP A 32 7.64 -10.57 23.36
C ASP A 32 6.17 -10.93 23.06
N SER A 33 5.80 -11.00 21.78
CA SER A 33 4.42 -11.25 21.36
C SER A 33 4.00 -12.72 21.55
N SER A 34 2.78 -12.93 22.06
CA SER A 34 2.20 -14.26 22.22
C SER A 34 1.78 -14.84 20.86
N ILE A 35 1.60 -16.17 20.77
CA ILE A 35 1.11 -16.84 19.54
C ILE A 35 -0.18 -16.21 19.00
N ASN A 36 -1.05 -15.71 19.89
CA ASN A 36 -2.31 -15.09 19.51
C ASN A 36 -2.11 -13.73 18.81
N ASP A 37 -1.10 -12.97 19.22
CA ASP A 37 -0.76 -11.69 18.61
C ASP A 37 -0.20 -11.88 17.20
N TYR A 38 0.58 -12.96 16.99
CA TYR A 38 1.10 -13.32 15.66
C TYR A 38 -0.01 -13.66 14.65
N VAL A 39 -0.99 -14.48 15.05
CA VAL A 39 -2.14 -14.84 14.20
C VAL A 39 -3.01 -13.63 13.87
N GLN A 40 -3.19 -12.72 14.85
CA GLN A 40 -3.90 -11.47 14.61
C GLN A 40 -3.14 -10.54 13.67
N GLN A 41 -1.82 -10.44 13.78
CA GLN A 41 -1.00 -9.65 12.86
C GLN A 41 -1.09 -10.17 11.42
N GLU A 42 -1.02 -11.48 11.21
CA GLU A 42 -1.20 -12.09 9.88
C GLU A 42 -2.59 -11.76 9.29
N THR A 43 -3.64 -11.90 10.09
CA THR A 43 -5.02 -11.58 9.66
C THR A 43 -5.18 -10.10 9.31
N LEU A 44 -4.58 -9.20 10.09
CA LEU A 44 -4.60 -7.76 9.84
C LEU A 44 -3.80 -7.39 8.59
N CYS A 45 -2.67 -8.05 8.34
CA CYS A 45 -1.88 -7.87 7.13
C CYS A 45 -2.69 -8.25 5.88
N LEU A 46 -3.31 -9.43 5.86
CA LEU A 46 -4.13 -9.89 4.74
C LEU A 46 -5.30 -8.94 4.46
N ARG A 47 -6.00 -8.49 5.51
CA ARG A 47 -7.09 -7.52 5.37
C ARG A 47 -6.60 -6.16 4.88
N GLY A 48 -5.42 -5.75 5.31
CA GLY A 48 -4.76 -4.52 4.84
C GLY A 48 -4.43 -4.58 3.35
N GLU A 49 -3.93 -5.73 2.88
CA GLU A 49 -3.64 -5.98 1.47
C GLU A 49 -4.92 -5.96 0.61
N GLU A 50 -5.99 -6.64 1.04
CA GLU A 50 -7.28 -6.62 0.34
C GLU A 50 -7.79 -5.18 0.14
N ARG A 51 -7.73 -4.37 1.21
CA ARG A 51 -8.15 -2.95 1.17
C ARG A 51 -7.23 -2.11 0.28
N GLN A 52 -5.93 -2.35 0.33
CA GLN A 52 -4.94 -1.66 -0.48
C GLN A 52 -5.18 -1.90 -1.97
N ILE A 53 -5.46 -3.14 -2.37
CA ILE A 53 -5.79 -3.51 -3.76
C ILE A 53 -7.09 -2.84 -4.20
N SER A 54 -8.14 -2.94 -3.39
CA SER A 54 -9.44 -2.31 -3.71
C SER A 54 -9.30 -0.80 -3.89
N LEU A 55 -8.56 -0.14 -3.00
CA LEU A 55 -8.30 1.30 -3.09
C LEU A 55 -7.45 1.67 -4.31
N ALA A 56 -6.45 0.86 -4.66
CA ALA A 56 -5.65 1.09 -5.86
C ALA A 56 -6.51 1.07 -7.13
N LEU A 57 -7.39 0.07 -7.26
CA LEU A 57 -8.30 -0.07 -8.40
C LEU A 57 -9.28 1.11 -8.47
N GLN A 58 -9.87 1.51 -7.35
CA GLN A 58 -10.77 2.67 -7.28
C GLN A 58 -10.05 3.96 -7.68
N ALA A 59 -8.84 4.18 -7.15
CA ALA A 59 -8.05 5.36 -7.46
C ALA A 59 -7.72 5.44 -8.96
N ILE A 60 -7.31 4.33 -9.58
CA ILE A 60 -7.04 4.28 -11.03
C ILE A 60 -8.31 4.55 -11.83
N TYR A 61 -9.44 3.97 -11.43
CA TYR A 61 -10.72 4.22 -12.09
C TYR A 61 -11.12 5.70 -12.01
N PHE A 62 -11.06 6.33 -10.82
CA PHE A 62 -11.37 7.75 -10.69
C PHE A 62 -10.38 8.64 -11.45
N ASP A 63 -9.09 8.29 -11.45
CA ASP A 63 -8.06 9.01 -12.20
C ASP A 63 -8.31 8.99 -13.71
N SER A 64 -8.76 7.84 -14.24
CA SER A 64 -9.08 7.70 -15.67
C SER A 64 -10.27 8.56 -16.09
N GLN A 65 -11.29 8.69 -15.24
CA GLN A 65 -12.45 9.55 -15.51
C GLN A 65 -12.09 11.04 -15.52
N GLN A 66 -11.07 11.45 -14.76
CA GLN A 66 -10.59 12.85 -14.75
C GLN A 66 -9.76 13.22 -15.99
N GLY A 67 -9.21 12.24 -16.71
CA GLY A 67 -8.44 12.47 -17.94
C GLY A 67 -9.28 12.64 -19.20
N GLU A 68 -10.60 12.39 -19.12
CA GLU A 68 -11.55 12.53 -20.25
C GLU A 68 -12.30 13.88 -20.26
N GLN A 69 -12.01 14.79 -19.32
CA GLN A 69 -12.53 16.16 -19.26
C GLN A 69 -11.49 17.17 -19.76
#